data_AF-A0A822F078-F1
#
_entry.id   AF-A0A822F078-F1
#
_cell.length_a   1.000
_cell.length_b   1.000
_cell.length_c   1.000
_cell.angle_alpha   90.00
_cell.angle_beta   90.00
_cell.angle_gamma   90.00
#
_symmetry.space_group_name_H-M   'P 1'
#
loop_
_entity.id
_entity.type
_entity.pdbx_description
1 polymer ?
#
loop_
_entity_poly.entity_id
_entity_poly.type
_entity_poly.pdbx_seq_one_letter_code
_entity_poly.pdbx_strand_id
1 'polypeptide(L)'
;YDERNFHCWAYRYYLLERLCPLSSSELEGFYENELSFLRSTIGINLSNYSAWHYRSKYLDKLIDHNPSRRTSLLSSEWQLVLNAFYTDCSDQAAWFYARWLLFKQIGIESINENEHIKPLEELDNIEPNNKWCMLALCQLWKEKNYKNDKRINYLEQLANKIDPDRAQFYKDQI
;
A
#
# COMPACT_ATOMS: atom_id res chain seq x y z
N TYR A 1 24.94 -0.46 -10.04
CA TYR A 1 23.97 0.47 -9.41
C TYR A 1 22.99 -0.40 -8.64
N ASP A 2 22.88 -0.22 -7.33
CA ASP A 2 21.93 -0.97 -6.49
C ASP A 2 20.80 -0.03 -6.05
N GLU A 3 19.66 -0.16 -6.73
CA GLU A 3 18.46 0.65 -6.50
C GLU A 3 17.74 0.35 -5.18
N ARG A 4 18.18 -0.70 -4.47
CA ARG A 4 17.62 -1.14 -3.17
C ARG A 4 18.55 -0.87 -2.00
N ASN A 5 19.67 -0.17 -2.22
CA ASN A 5 20.63 0.12 -1.16
C ASN A 5 19.99 0.99 -0.06
N PHE A 6 19.66 0.35 1.07
CA PHE A 6 18.98 1.01 2.18
C PHE A 6 19.80 2.18 2.77
N HIS A 7 21.13 2.09 2.78
CA HIS A 7 21.98 3.18 3.28
C HIS A 7 21.93 4.39 2.36
N CYS A 8 21.91 4.21 1.03
CA CYS A 8 21.76 5.31 0.09
C CYS A 8 20.40 6.01 0.27
N TRP A 9 19.32 5.24 0.42
CA TRP A 9 18.00 5.80 0.67
C TRP A 9 17.91 6.52 2.02
N ALA A 10 18.47 5.92 3.09
CA ALA A 10 18.50 6.53 4.41
C ALA A 10 19.33 7.82 4.42
N TYR A 11 20.47 7.82 3.73
CA TYR A 11 21.32 8.99 3.59
C TYR A 11 20.64 10.09 2.76
N ARG A 12 19.96 9.73 1.66
CA ARG A 12 19.14 10.68 0.89
C ARG A 12 18.09 11.33 1.78
N TYR A 13 17.31 10.54 2.51
CA TYR A 13 16.28 11.05 3.41
C TYR A 13 16.86 11.97 4.48
N TYR A 14 17.96 11.55 5.11
CA TYR A 14 18.66 12.34 6.13
C TYR A 14 19.21 13.67 5.59
N LEU A 15 19.85 13.66 4.42
CA LEU A 15 20.37 14.87 3.79
C LEU A 15 19.22 15.82 3.46
N LEU A 16 18.15 15.30 2.89
CA LEU A 16 17.03 16.10 2.46
C LEU A 16 16.26 16.72 3.64
N GLU A 17 16.13 16.04 4.78
CA GLU A 17 15.59 16.65 6.00
C GLU A 17 16.48 17.78 6.55
N ARG A 18 17.79 17.75 6.30
CA ARG A 18 18.73 18.80 6.72
C ARG A 18 18.85 19.96 5.74
N LEU A 19 18.49 19.72 4.48
CA LEU A 19 18.46 20.71 3.42
C LEU A 19 17.06 21.34 3.28
N CYS A 20 16.21 21.19 4.32
CA CYS A 20 14.84 21.71 4.33
C CYS A 20 14.77 23.13 3.75
N PRO A 21 13.88 23.37 2.77
CA PRO A 21 13.67 24.70 2.21
C PRO A 21 13.24 25.72 3.26
N LEU A 22 13.51 27.00 2.98
CA LEU A 22 13.33 28.08 3.94
C LEU A 22 11.85 28.53 4.06
N SER A 23 11.04 28.33 3.02
CA SER A 23 9.61 28.68 3.03
C SER A 23 8.68 27.46 2.95
N SER A 24 7.45 27.65 3.44
CA SER A 24 6.39 26.62 3.39
C SER A 24 6.12 26.12 1.97
N SER A 25 6.04 27.03 0.99
CA SER A 25 5.74 26.64 -0.40
C SER A 25 6.87 25.83 -1.04
N GLU A 26 8.13 26.15 -0.73
CA GLU A 26 9.26 25.36 -1.24
C GLU A 26 9.33 23.97 -0.58
N LEU A 27 8.96 23.88 0.71
CA LEU A 27 8.90 22.61 1.42
C LEU A 27 7.81 21.69 0.86
N GLU A 28 6.64 22.23 0.55
CA GLU A 28 5.56 21.49 -0.13
C GLU A 28 6.03 20.98 -1.51
N GLY A 29 6.58 21.86 -2.35
CA GLY A 29 7.11 21.49 -3.66
C GLY A 29 8.25 20.47 -3.58
N PHE A 30 9.07 20.52 -2.53
CA PHE A 30 10.09 19.52 -2.26
C PHE A 30 9.48 18.12 -2.03
N TYR A 31 8.46 18.01 -1.16
CA TYR A 31 7.80 16.72 -0.92
C TYR A 31 7.12 16.17 -2.18
N GLU A 32 6.49 17.03 -2.97
CA GLU A 32 5.89 16.62 -4.25
C GLU A 32 6.93 16.09 -5.23
N ASN A 33 8.09 16.73 -5.33
CA ASN A 33 9.19 16.27 -6.18
C ASN A 33 9.72 14.90 -5.75
N GLU A 34 9.91 14.67 -4.44
CA GLU A 34 10.31 13.35 -3.93
C GLU A 34 9.25 12.28 -4.21
N LEU A 35 7.97 12.58 -3.99
CA LEU A 35 6.88 11.66 -4.33
C LEU A 35 6.83 11.37 -5.83
N SER A 36 7.11 12.35 -6.70
CA SER A 36 7.19 12.14 -8.14
C SER A 36 8.35 11.20 -8.52
N PHE A 37 9.54 11.46 -7.99
CA PHE A 37 10.71 10.61 -8.20
C PHE A 37 10.49 9.16 -7.73
N LEU A 38 9.88 8.99 -6.56
CA LEU A 38 9.55 7.69 -6.01
C LEU A 38 8.52 6.95 -6.86
N ARG A 39 7.53 7.66 -7.42
CA ARG A 39 6.56 7.07 -8.35
C ARG A 39 7.25 6.55 -9.61
N SER A 40 8.17 7.32 -10.19
CA SER A 40 8.94 6.87 -11.35
C SER A 40 9.80 5.66 -11.01
N THR A 41 10.42 5.64 -9.83
CA THR A 41 11.24 4.51 -9.36
C THR A 41 10.42 3.23 -9.20
N ILE A 42 9.23 3.34 -8.59
CA ILE A 42 8.26 2.23 -8.48
C ILE A 42 7.83 1.74 -9.86
N GLY A 43 7.58 2.65 -10.81
CA GLY A 43 7.22 2.28 -12.17
C GLY A 43 8.31 1.52 -12.93
N ILE A 44 9.58 1.71 -12.58
CA ILE A 44 10.71 0.95 -13.12
C ILE A 44 10.83 -0.42 -12.43
N ASN A 45 10.65 -0.46 -11.12
CA ASN A 45 10.73 -1.69 -10.33
C ASN A 45 9.67 -1.69 -9.21
N LEU A 46 8.57 -2.40 -9.46
CA LEU A 46 7.47 -2.56 -8.50
C LEU A 46 7.94 -3.23 -7.20
N SER A 47 8.92 -4.13 -7.26
CA SER A 47 9.52 -4.82 -6.11
C SER A 47 10.47 -3.94 -5.29
N ASN A 48 10.61 -2.64 -5.60
CA ASN A 48 11.48 -1.75 -4.85
C ASN A 48 10.85 -1.34 -3.51
N TYR A 49 10.96 -2.20 -2.51
CA TYR A 49 10.49 -1.95 -1.13
C TYR A 49 11.01 -0.64 -0.54
N SER A 50 12.22 -0.22 -0.89
CA SER A 50 12.77 1.05 -0.40
C SER A 50 11.96 2.22 -0.95
N ALA A 51 11.65 2.22 -2.25
CA ALA A 51 10.85 3.28 -2.85
C ALA A 51 9.45 3.36 -2.21
N TRP A 52 8.76 2.25 -2.02
CA TRP A 52 7.46 2.22 -1.32
C TRP A 52 7.55 2.72 0.12
N HIS A 53 8.60 2.32 0.85
CA HIS A 53 8.83 2.76 2.23
C HIS A 53 9.13 4.26 2.36
N TYR A 54 9.97 4.81 1.50
CA TYR A 54 10.24 6.25 1.54
C TYR A 54 9.05 7.06 1.02
N ARG A 55 8.24 6.49 0.12
CA ARG A 55 6.99 7.12 -0.32
C ARG A 55 6.03 7.34 0.85
N SER A 56 5.87 6.35 1.74
CA SER A 56 4.98 6.50 2.91
C SER A 56 5.45 7.62 3.83
N LYS A 57 6.77 7.73 4.05
CA LYS A 57 7.36 8.81 4.86
C LYS A 57 7.12 10.20 4.27
N TYR A 58 7.38 10.40 2.97
CA TYR A 58 7.18 11.72 2.36
C TYR A 58 5.69 12.07 2.22
N LEU A 59 4.82 11.08 2.03
CA LEU A 59 3.38 11.29 2.04
C LEU A 59 2.91 11.79 3.43
N ASP A 60 3.38 11.17 4.52
CA ASP A 60 3.09 11.63 5.88
C ASP A 60 3.51 13.09 6.07
N LYS A 61 4.74 13.43 5.69
CA LYS A 61 5.25 14.80 5.79
C LYS A 61 4.42 15.81 4.99
N LEU A 62 4.01 15.46 3.78
CA LEU A 62 3.19 16.33 2.95
C LEU A 62 1.79 16.54 3.53
N ILE A 63 1.17 15.47 4.06
CA ILE A 63 -0.14 15.57 4.69
C ILE A 63 -0.08 16.39 5.98
N ASP A 64 0.95 16.16 6.81
CA ASP A 64 1.17 16.94 8.04
C ASP A 64 1.40 18.42 7.73
N HIS A 65 2.12 18.70 6.63
CA HIS A 65 2.40 20.07 6.18
C HIS A 65 1.15 20.76 5.59
N ASN A 66 0.37 20.04 4.78
CA ASN A 66 -0.83 20.55 4.14
C ASN A 66 -2.02 19.60 4.30
N PRO A 67 -2.67 19.58 5.48
CA PRO A 67 -3.77 18.66 5.78
C PRO A 67 -4.97 18.79 4.85
N SER A 68 -5.17 19.97 4.24
CA SER A 68 -6.28 20.22 3.30
C SER A 68 -6.22 19.31 2.07
N ARG A 69 -5.03 18.81 1.72
CA ARG A 69 -4.81 17.93 0.57
C ARG A 69 -4.95 16.45 0.90
N ARG A 70 -5.17 16.08 2.17
CA ARG A 70 -5.21 14.69 2.63
C ARG A 70 -6.09 13.82 1.73
N THR A 71 -7.34 14.23 1.51
CA THR A 71 -8.30 13.42 0.73
C THR A 71 -7.81 13.17 -0.69
N SER A 72 -7.40 14.21 -1.43
CA SER A 72 -6.96 14.05 -2.82
C SER A 72 -5.65 13.26 -2.94
N LEU A 73 -4.72 13.45 -1.99
CA LEU A 73 -3.49 12.67 -1.91
C LEU A 73 -3.80 11.19 -1.68
N LEU A 74 -4.60 10.84 -0.66
CA LEU A 74 -4.93 9.45 -0.36
C LEU A 74 -5.68 8.76 -1.51
N SER A 75 -6.60 9.46 -2.19
CA SER A 75 -7.24 8.94 -3.39
C SER A 75 -6.23 8.67 -4.52
N SER A 76 -5.28 9.56 -4.76
CA SER A 76 -4.25 9.37 -5.78
C SER A 76 -3.28 8.22 -5.46
N GLU A 77 -2.97 8.03 -4.18
CA GLU A 77 -2.12 6.94 -3.68
C GLU A 77 -2.82 5.60 -3.80
N TRP A 78 -4.13 5.55 -3.55
CA TRP A 78 -4.91 4.34 -3.78
C TRP A 78 -4.94 3.97 -5.27
N GLN A 79 -5.08 4.93 -6.17
CA GLN A 79 -4.97 4.67 -7.61
C GLN A 79 -3.58 4.15 -8.02
N LEU A 80 -2.50 4.66 -7.41
CA LEU A 80 -1.17 4.11 -7.63
C LEU A 80 -1.08 2.64 -7.20
N VAL A 81 -1.65 2.31 -6.04
CA VAL A 81 -1.71 0.93 -5.52
C VAL A 81 -2.50 0.02 -6.46
N LEU A 82 -3.70 0.43 -6.88
CA LEU A 82 -4.51 -0.36 -7.81
C LEU A 82 -3.77 -0.61 -9.12
N ASN A 83 -3.13 0.42 -9.70
CA ASN A 83 -2.33 0.24 -10.91
C ASN A 83 -1.20 -0.79 -10.72
N ALA A 84 -0.54 -0.79 -9.56
CA ALA A 84 0.48 -1.79 -9.25
C ALA A 84 -0.13 -3.20 -9.17
N PHE A 85 -1.28 -3.36 -8.51
CA PHE A 85 -1.96 -4.65 -8.41
C PHE A 85 -2.41 -5.21 -9.76
N TYR A 86 -2.95 -4.38 -10.65
CA TYR A 86 -3.35 -4.81 -11.99
C TYR A 86 -2.16 -4.99 -12.95
N THR A 87 -0.95 -4.56 -12.56
CA THR A 87 0.28 -4.81 -13.32
C THR A 87 0.94 -6.11 -12.87
N ASP A 88 1.12 -6.29 -11.56
CA ASP A 88 1.65 -7.52 -10.95
C ASP A 88 1.07 -7.70 -9.55
N CYS A 89 0.00 -8.49 -9.44
CA CYS A 89 -0.65 -8.79 -8.17
C CYS A 89 0.15 -9.75 -7.28
N SER A 90 1.25 -10.34 -7.76
CA SER A 90 2.12 -11.22 -6.97
C SER A 90 3.20 -10.45 -6.21
N ASP A 91 3.45 -9.20 -6.58
CA ASP A 91 4.44 -8.34 -5.92
C ASP A 91 3.96 -7.86 -4.54
N GLN A 92 4.68 -8.26 -3.50
CA GLN A 92 4.28 -8.00 -2.11
C GLN A 92 4.52 -6.56 -1.66
N ALA A 93 5.40 -5.81 -2.34
CA ALA A 93 5.77 -4.46 -1.90
C ALA A 93 4.58 -3.51 -1.99
N ALA A 94 3.81 -3.59 -3.08
CA ALA A 94 2.57 -2.84 -3.25
C ALA A 94 1.53 -3.23 -2.19
N TRP A 95 1.40 -4.52 -1.86
CA TRP A 95 0.45 -4.99 -0.84
C TRP A 95 0.79 -4.48 0.57
N PHE A 96 2.07 -4.41 0.93
CA PHE A 96 2.47 -3.82 2.21
C PHE A 96 2.22 -2.32 2.26
N TYR A 97 2.47 -1.60 1.16
CA TYR A 97 2.14 -0.18 1.07
C TYR A 97 0.62 0.05 1.17
N ALA A 98 -0.18 -0.75 0.47
CA ALA A 98 -1.63 -0.70 0.51
C ALA A 98 -2.18 -0.94 1.92
N ARG A 99 -1.64 -1.94 2.63
CA ARG A 99 -2.02 -2.21 4.02
C ARG A 99 -1.74 -1.01 4.92
N TRP A 100 -0.58 -0.38 4.77
CA TRP A 100 -0.27 0.85 5.49
C TRP A 100 -1.25 1.98 5.12
N LEU A 101 -1.50 2.20 3.83
CA LEU A 101 -2.39 3.25 3.34
C LEU A 101 -3.82 3.07 3.88
N LEU A 102 -4.38 1.86 3.79
CA LEU A 102 -5.74 1.55 4.23
C LEU A 102 -5.90 1.69 5.75
N PHE A 103 -5.02 1.08 6.54
CA PHE A 103 -5.25 0.98 7.99
C PHE A 103 -4.59 2.08 8.80
N LYS A 104 -3.55 2.75 8.29
CA LYS A 104 -2.85 3.83 9.00
C LYS A 104 -3.21 5.22 8.48
N GLN A 105 -3.44 5.39 7.18
CA GLN A 105 -3.81 6.70 6.63
C GLN A 105 -5.31 6.88 6.41
N ILE A 106 -5.95 5.99 5.67
CA ILE A 106 -7.39 6.09 5.41
C ILE A 106 -8.17 5.80 6.70
N GLY A 107 -7.82 4.71 7.39
CA GLY A 107 -8.48 4.29 8.61
C GLY A 107 -9.76 3.49 8.33
N ILE A 108 -10.04 2.50 9.19
CA ILE A 108 -11.12 1.52 9.02
C ILE A 108 -12.48 2.18 8.76
N GLU A 109 -12.77 3.28 9.46
CA GLU A 109 -14.03 4.02 9.34
C GLU A 109 -14.22 4.61 7.94
N SER A 110 -13.15 5.11 7.32
CA SER A 110 -13.19 5.75 6.00
C SER A 110 -13.00 4.80 4.81
N ILE A 111 -12.70 3.52 5.05
CA ILE A 111 -12.64 2.52 3.98
C ILE A 111 -14.01 2.39 3.32
N ASN A 112 -14.09 2.81 2.06
CA ASN A 112 -15.30 2.74 1.23
C ASN A 112 -15.34 1.43 0.43
N GLU A 113 -16.51 0.77 0.39
CA GLU A 113 -16.69 -0.49 -0.34
C GLU A 113 -16.44 -0.36 -1.85
N ASN A 114 -16.98 0.68 -2.50
CA ASN A 114 -16.85 0.87 -3.94
C ASN A 114 -15.43 1.26 -4.33
N GLU A 115 -14.78 2.08 -3.51
CA GLU A 115 -13.44 2.58 -3.85
C GLU A 115 -12.35 1.57 -3.49
N HIS A 116 -12.46 0.87 -2.36
CA HIS A 116 -11.34 0.09 -1.82
C HIS A 116 -11.57 -1.42 -1.88
N ILE A 117 -12.81 -1.91 -1.83
CA ILE A 117 -13.08 -3.35 -1.75
C ILE A 117 -13.46 -3.92 -3.11
N LYS A 118 -14.41 -3.30 -3.83
CA LYS A 118 -14.84 -3.77 -5.14
C LYS A 118 -13.70 -3.95 -6.15
N PRO A 119 -12.71 -3.04 -6.26
CA PRO A 119 -11.58 -3.27 -7.16
C PRO A 119 -10.76 -4.51 -6.79
N LEU A 120 -10.64 -4.84 -5.50
CA LEU A 120 -9.96 -6.07 -5.07
C LEU A 120 -10.81 -7.31 -5.38
N GLU A 121 -12.13 -7.23 -5.28
CA GLU A 121 -13.02 -8.32 -5.69
C GLU A 121 -12.99 -8.54 -7.21
N GLU A 122 -12.86 -7.46 -7.98
CA GLU A 122 -12.65 -7.53 -9.43
C GLU A 122 -11.29 -8.17 -9.75
N LEU A 123 -10.23 -7.76 -9.06
CA LEU A 123 -8.90 -8.36 -9.20
C LEU A 123 -8.92 -9.84 -8.86
N ASP A 124 -9.60 -10.25 -7.78
CA ASP A 124 -9.75 -11.65 -7.37
C ASP A 124 -10.48 -12.50 -8.43
N ASN A 125 -11.41 -11.91 -9.18
CA ASN A 125 -12.06 -12.59 -10.31
C ASN A 125 -11.12 -12.77 -11.51
N ILE A 126 -10.20 -11.82 -11.74
CA ILE A 126 -9.25 -11.84 -12.86
C ILE A 126 -8.06 -12.75 -12.54
N GLU A 127 -7.57 -12.70 -11.30
CA GLU A 127 -6.39 -13.40 -10.78
C GLU A 127 -6.79 -14.34 -9.61
N PRO A 128 -7.59 -15.38 -9.87
CA PRO A 128 -8.10 -16.25 -8.81
C PRO A 128 -6.97 -16.99 -8.12
N ASN A 129 -7.13 -17.24 -6.81
CA ASN A 129 -6.12 -17.84 -5.92
C ASN A 129 -4.88 -16.95 -5.69
N ASN A 130 -4.91 -15.66 -6.07
CA ASN A 130 -3.86 -14.75 -5.63
C ASN A 130 -3.92 -14.58 -4.11
N LYS A 131 -2.93 -15.15 -3.43
CA LYS A 131 -2.79 -15.14 -1.97
C LYS A 131 -2.96 -13.75 -1.36
N TRP A 132 -2.36 -12.72 -1.96
CA TRP A 132 -2.33 -11.38 -1.39
C TRP A 132 -3.68 -10.69 -1.51
N CYS A 133 -4.31 -10.82 -2.67
CA CYS A 133 -5.66 -10.32 -2.89
C CYS A 133 -6.67 -10.98 -1.94
N MET A 134 -6.64 -12.31 -1.84
CA MET A 134 -7.49 -13.07 -0.91
C MET A 134 -7.29 -12.63 0.54
N LEU A 135 -6.02 -12.47 0.98
CA LEU A 135 -5.70 -12.03 2.33
C LEU A 135 -6.17 -10.59 2.61
N ALA A 136 -5.99 -9.68 1.64
CA ALA A 136 -6.46 -8.30 1.76
C ALA A 136 -7.99 -8.24 1.87
N LEU A 137 -8.71 -8.98 1.03
CA LEU A 137 -10.18 -9.11 1.10
C LEU A 137 -10.61 -9.68 2.46
N CYS A 138 -9.95 -10.72 2.97
CA CYS A 138 -10.27 -11.29 4.28
C CYS A 138 -10.12 -10.28 5.42
N GLN A 139 -9.11 -9.39 5.35
CA GLN A 139 -8.92 -8.32 6.33
C GLN A 139 -10.02 -7.27 6.20
N LEU A 140 -10.31 -6.79 5.00
CA LEU A 140 -11.33 -5.77 4.76
C LEU A 140 -12.73 -6.24 5.13
N TRP A 141 -13.10 -7.47 4.76
CA TRP A 141 -14.36 -8.09 5.11
C TRP A 141 -14.53 -8.27 6.63
N LYS A 142 -13.44 -8.61 7.34
CA LYS A 142 -13.44 -8.66 8.82
C LYS A 142 -13.76 -7.29 9.42
N GLU A 143 -13.03 -6.25 9.01
CA GLU A 143 -13.20 -4.90 9.56
C GLU A 143 -14.57 -4.29 9.24
N LYS A 144 -15.17 -4.67 8.12
CA LYS A 144 -16.52 -4.25 7.73
C LYS A 144 -17.63 -5.19 8.18
N ASN A 145 -17.28 -6.28 8.88
CA ASN A 145 -18.20 -7.29 9.40
C ASN A 145 -19.20 -7.82 8.35
N TYR A 146 -18.72 -8.16 7.16
CA TYR A 146 -19.56 -8.69 6.08
C TYR A 146 -18.84 -9.76 5.28
N LYS A 147 -19.59 -10.58 4.52
CA LYS A 147 -19.06 -11.71 3.72
C LYS A 147 -18.27 -12.74 4.56
N ASN A 148 -18.68 -12.95 5.82
CA ASN A 148 -17.99 -13.84 6.77
C ASN A 148 -17.82 -15.28 6.25
N ASP A 149 -18.83 -15.87 5.63
CA ASP A 149 -18.73 -17.23 5.07
C ASP A 149 -17.69 -17.30 3.95
N LYS A 150 -17.69 -16.30 3.05
CA LYS A 150 -16.71 -16.21 1.96
C LYS A 150 -15.30 -15.99 2.52
N ARG A 151 -15.16 -15.15 3.55
CA ARG A 151 -13.91 -14.92 4.27
C ARG A 151 -13.36 -16.22 4.88
N ILE A 152 -14.19 -16.97 5.60
CA ILE A 152 -13.77 -18.25 6.22
C ILE A 152 -13.32 -19.22 5.14
N ASN A 153 -14.09 -19.35 4.06
CA ASN A 153 -13.73 -20.20 2.93
C ASN A 153 -12.38 -19.80 2.31
N TYR A 154 -12.10 -18.49 2.18
CA TYR A 154 -10.81 -18.00 1.67
C TYR A 154 -9.66 -18.34 2.62
N LEU A 155 -9.85 -18.20 3.94
CA LEU A 155 -8.85 -18.58 4.95
C LEU A 155 -8.56 -20.08 4.91
N GLU A 156 -9.57 -20.93 4.73
CA GLU A 156 -9.40 -22.37 4.55
C GLU A 156 -8.64 -22.72 3.27
N GLN A 157 -8.96 -22.05 2.15
CA GLN A 157 -8.23 -22.24 0.89
C GLN A 157 -6.76 -21.81 1.01
N LEU A 158 -6.50 -20.68 1.66
CA LEU A 158 -5.16 -20.21 1.98
C LEU A 158 -4.39 -21.24 2.82
N ALA A 159 -5.01 -21.76 3.87
CA ALA A 159 -4.38 -22.73 4.78
C ALA A 159 -4.09 -24.09 4.13
N ASN A 160 -4.98 -24.58 3.26
CA ASN A 160 -4.93 -25.96 2.79
C ASN A 160 -4.32 -26.13 1.41
N LYS A 161 -4.33 -25.08 0.58
CA LYS A 161 -3.94 -25.18 -0.85
C LYS A 161 -2.95 -24.12 -1.31
N ILE A 162 -3.14 -22.86 -0.92
CA ILE A 162 -2.42 -21.73 -1.55
C ILE A 162 -1.14 -21.36 -0.79
N ASP A 163 -1.15 -21.35 0.55
CA ASP A 163 0.02 -21.01 1.38
C ASP A 163 0.10 -21.92 2.63
N PRO A 164 0.26 -23.24 2.45
CA PRO A 164 0.23 -24.21 3.54
C PRO A 164 1.32 -23.99 4.59
N ASP A 165 2.45 -23.38 4.22
CA ASP A 165 3.53 -23.02 5.15
C ASP A 165 3.07 -22.06 6.26
N ARG A 166 1.97 -21.30 6.03
CA ARG A 166 1.35 -20.40 7.02
C ARG A 166 -0.03 -20.88 7.44
N ALA A 167 -0.35 -22.17 7.28
CA ALA A 167 -1.67 -22.72 7.58
C ALA A 167 -2.18 -22.34 8.98
N GLN A 168 -1.32 -22.41 10.01
CA GLN A 168 -1.73 -22.08 11.38
C GLN A 168 -2.17 -20.62 11.50
N PHE A 169 -1.44 -19.68 10.87
CA PHE A 169 -1.78 -18.26 10.88
C PHE A 169 -3.17 -17.97 10.30
N TYR A 170 -3.60 -18.71 9.28
CA TYR A 170 -4.93 -18.56 8.69
C TYR A 170 -6.02 -19.20 9.56
N LYS A 171 -5.74 -20.37 10.14
CA LYS A 171 -6.65 -21.08 11.04
C LYS A 171 -6.96 -20.28 12.31
N ASP A 172 -5.98 -19.56 12.84
CA ASP A 172 -6.15 -18.68 14.01
C ASP A 172 -7.08 -17.47 13.73
N GLN A 173 -7.46 -17.24 12.47
CA GLN A 173 -8.32 -16.12 12.06
C GLN A 173 -9.74 -16.51 11.64
N ILE A 174 -10.05 -17.81 11.59
CA ILE A 174 -11.39 -18.34 11.36
C ILE A 174 -12.19 -18.16 12.65
#